data_AF-X1FB89-F1
#
_entry.id   AF-X1FB89-F1
#
_cell.length_a   1.000
_cell.length_b   1.000
_cell.length_c   1.000
_cell.angle_alpha   90.00
_cell.angle_beta   90.00
_cell.angle_gamma   90.00
#
_symmetry.space_group_name_H-M   'P 1'
#
loop_
_entity.id
_entity.type
_entity.pdbx_description
1 polymer ?
#
loop_
_entity_poly.entity_id
_entity_poly.type
_entity_poly.pdbx_seq_one_letter_code
_entity_poly.pdbx_strand_id
1 'polypeptide(L)'
;MATLGWCFIELFPSIVFNIFTSESEIIEKGAPIIRIVISMIPLIGIQIVAAALFQSLGKAVPSLILSLLRQVLLFIPLVIILPRVFGLGIMGIWISYPIADVLAVILTVFYLRHELKKMNLWFDSSVVREELADSI
;
A
#
# COMPACT_ATOMS: atom_id res chain seq x y z
N MET A 1 -10.07 14.68 10.66
CA MET A 1 -11.12 14.83 9.63
C MET A 1 -11.17 13.62 8.68
N ALA A 2 -10.07 13.21 8.04
CA ALA A 2 -10.07 12.07 7.11
C ALA A 2 -10.45 10.70 7.74
N THR A 3 -10.02 10.43 8.97
CA THR A 3 -10.34 9.17 9.68
C THR A 3 -11.82 9.03 10.06
N LEU A 4 -12.50 10.15 10.36
CA LEU A 4 -13.94 10.16 10.66
C LEU A 4 -14.78 9.89 9.40
N GLY A 5 -14.39 10.50 8.27
CA GLY A 5 -15.02 10.23 6.98
C GLY A 5 -14.85 8.77 6.53
N TRP A 6 -13.67 8.18 6.79
CA TRP A 6 -13.40 6.77 6.55
C TRP A 6 -14.35 5.84 7.34
N CYS A 7 -14.42 6.01 8.66
CA CYS A 7 -15.33 5.23 9.51
C CYS A 7 -16.79 5.35 9.07
N PHE A 8 -17.25 6.54 8.70
CA PHE A 8 -18.64 6.77 8.30
C PHE A 8 -19.03 5.97 7.04
N ILE A 9 -18.16 5.95 6.03
CA ILE A 9 -18.41 5.21 4.79
C ILE A 9 -18.30 3.70 5.00
N GLU A 10 -17.42 3.25 5.90
CA GLU A 10 -17.28 1.82 6.21
C GLU A 10 -18.48 1.26 6.98
N LEU A 11 -19.11 2.08 7.83
CA LEU A 11 -20.33 1.72 8.58
C LEU A 11 -21.58 1.70 7.70
N PHE A 12 -21.65 2.55 6.67
CA PHE A 12 -22.85 2.69 5.81
C PHE A 12 -22.53 2.68 4.30
N PRO A 13 -21.96 1.59 3.75
CA PRO A 13 -21.62 1.50 2.33
C PRO A 13 -22.86 1.58 1.42
N SER A 14 -24.01 1.08 1.88
CA SER A 14 -25.27 1.08 1.12
C SER A 14 -25.87 2.47 0.93
N ILE A 15 -25.62 3.42 1.85
CA ILE A 15 -26.10 4.80 1.71
C ILE A 15 -25.32 5.51 0.60
N VAL A 16 -24.01 5.27 0.53
CA VAL A 16 -23.17 5.82 -0.54
C VAL A 16 -23.58 5.26 -1.90
N PHE A 17 -23.85 3.95 -2.00
CA PHE A 17 -24.28 3.34 -3.25
C PHE A 17 -25.63 3.86 -3.75
N ASN A 18 -26.60 4.04 -2.85
CA ASN A 18 -27.93 4.57 -3.20
C ASN A 18 -27.91 6.00 -3.75
N ILE A 19 -26.84 6.77 -3.50
CA ILE A 19 -26.69 8.12 -4.09
C ILE A 19 -26.28 8.02 -5.57
N PHE A 20 -25.55 6.98 -5.97
CA PHE A 20 -25.02 6.83 -7.33
C PHE A 20 -25.87 5.91 -8.22
N THR A 21 -26.61 4.97 -7.65
CA THR A 21 -27.48 4.07 -8.42
C THR A 21 -28.65 3.57 -7.58
N SER A 22 -29.79 3.39 -8.22
CA SER A 22 -30.99 2.77 -7.64
C SER A 22 -31.16 1.31 -8.05
N GLU A 23 -30.25 0.76 -8.86
CA GLU A 23 -30.33 -0.63 -9.33
C GLU A 23 -29.86 -1.61 -8.23
N SER A 24 -30.79 -2.43 -7.75
CA SER A 24 -30.55 -3.37 -6.63
C SER A 24 -29.39 -4.34 -6.90
N GLU A 25 -29.23 -4.82 -8.14
CA GLU A 25 -28.17 -5.75 -8.51
C GLU A 25 -26.77 -5.12 -8.37
N ILE A 26 -26.64 -3.84 -8.69
CA ILE A 26 -25.39 -3.09 -8.56
C ILE A 26 -25.09 -2.83 -7.09
N ILE A 27 -26.11 -2.52 -6.29
CA ILE A 27 -25.95 -2.27 -4.85
C ILE A 27 -25.55 -3.56 -4.11
N GLU A 28 -26.19 -4.69 -4.40
CA GLU A 28 -25.85 -5.98 -3.76
C GLU A 28 -24.43 -6.44 -4.09
N LYS A 29 -24.00 -6.30 -5.34
CA LYS A 29 -22.65 -6.69 -5.76
C LYS A 29 -21.59 -5.66 -5.37
N GLY A 30 -21.95 -4.38 -5.34
CA GLY A 30 -21.04 -3.25 -5.08
C GLY A 30 -20.74 -2.99 -3.61
N ALA A 31 -21.72 -3.19 -2.72
CA ALA A 31 -21.54 -2.98 -1.28
C ALA A 31 -20.36 -3.75 -0.66
N PRO A 32 -20.16 -5.06 -0.92
CA PRO A 32 -19.01 -5.79 -0.39
C PRO A 32 -17.68 -5.30 -0.98
N ILE A 33 -17.66 -4.89 -2.25
CA ILE A 33 -16.47 -4.35 -2.91
C ILE A 33 -16.01 -3.05 -2.25
N ILE A 34 -16.93 -2.12 -2.00
CA ILE A 34 -16.61 -0.85 -1.34
C ILE A 34 -16.04 -1.11 0.06
N ARG A 35 -16.62 -2.05 0.81
CA ARG A 35 -16.11 -2.38 2.14
C ARG A 35 -14.66 -2.88 2.09
N ILE A 36 -14.34 -3.73 1.12
CA ILE A 36 -12.98 -4.23 0.91
C ILE A 36 -12.03 -3.08 0.53
N VAL A 37 -12.40 -2.25 -0.45
CA VAL A 37 -11.54 -1.15 -0.92
C VAL A 37 -11.29 -0.12 0.20
N ILE A 38 -12.33 0.22 0.95
CA ILE A 38 -12.24 1.19 2.05
C ILE A 38 -11.37 0.66 3.18
N SER A 39 -11.47 -0.64 3.52
CA SER A 39 -10.63 -1.24 4.56
C SER A 39 -9.11 -1.14 4.28
N MET A 40 -8.70 -0.90 3.02
CA MET A 40 -7.30 -0.75 2.63
C MET A 40 -6.73 0.67 2.83
N ILE A 41 -7.55 1.68 3.11
CA ILE A 41 -7.10 3.07 3.32
C ILE A 41 -5.95 3.20 4.34
N PRO A 42 -5.99 2.59 5.54
CA PRO A 42 -4.87 2.67 6.48
C PRO A 42 -3.58 2.07 5.92
N LEU A 43 -3.70 0.99 5.15
CA LEU A 43 -2.58 0.29 4.52
C LEU A 43 -1.89 1.18 3.48
N ILE A 44 -2.67 1.92 2.68
CA ILE A 44 -2.18 2.90 1.70
C ILE A 44 -1.40 4.03 2.40
N GLY A 45 -1.83 4.45 3.59
CA GLY A 45 -1.12 5.45 4.40
C GLY A 45 0.32 5.05 4.71
N ILE A 46 0.56 3.79 5.10
CA ILE A 46 1.89 3.26 5.40
C ILE A 46 2.80 3.34 4.16
N GLN A 47 2.27 3.01 2.99
CA GLN A 47 3.01 3.07 1.72
C GLN A 47 3.45 4.48 1.36
N ILE A 48 2.56 5.46 1.51
CA ILE A 48 2.85 6.87 1.21
C ILE A 48 3.96 7.38 2.12
N VAL A 49 3.88 7.08 3.43
CA VAL A 49 4.91 7.49 4.39
C VAL A 49 6.25 6.82 4.07
N ALA A 50 6.26 5.52 3.75
CA ALA A 50 7.48 4.82 3.39
C ALA A 50 8.13 5.39 2.12
N ALA A 51 7.34 5.69 1.08
CA ALA A 51 7.85 6.32 -0.14
C ALA A 51 8.42 7.73 0.15
N ALA A 52 7.75 8.52 0.98
CA ALA A 52 8.23 9.83 1.40
C ALA A 52 9.56 9.73 2.19
N LEU A 53 9.70 8.71 3.06
CA LEU A 53 10.94 8.44 3.78
C LEU A 53 12.10 8.14 2.81
N PHE A 54 11.89 7.27 1.82
CA PHE A 54 12.92 6.98 0.81
C PHE A 54 13.31 8.22 -0.01
N GLN A 55 12.35 9.08 -0.35
CA GLN A 55 12.62 10.35 -1.02
C GLN A 55 13.45 11.29 -0.12
N SER A 56 13.13 11.39 1.18
CA SER A 56 13.87 12.22 2.13
C SER A 56 15.31 11.75 2.38
N LEU A 57 15.56 10.45 2.25
CA LEU A 57 16.90 9.85 2.34
C LEU A 57 17.72 10.00 1.04
N GLY A 58 17.23 10.75 0.05
CA GLY A 58 17.89 10.94 -1.25
C GLY A 58 17.80 9.73 -2.19
N LYS A 59 17.00 8.71 -1.84
CA LYS A 59 16.84 7.47 -2.61
C LYS A 59 15.59 7.51 -3.50
N ALA A 60 15.67 8.31 -4.56
CA ALA A 60 14.56 8.46 -5.52
C ALA A 60 14.20 7.17 -6.26
N VAL A 61 15.20 6.37 -6.67
CA VAL A 61 14.98 5.14 -7.45
C VAL A 61 14.20 4.08 -6.66
N PRO A 62 14.57 3.75 -5.40
CA PRO A 62 13.76 2.83 -4.59
C PRO A 62 12.33 3.31 -4.33
N SER A 63 12.12 4.61 -4.09
CA SER A 63 10.77 5.17 -3.93
C SER A 63 9.92 5.01 -5.19
N LEU A 64 10.54 5.15 -6.37
CA LEU A 64 9.87 4.98 -7.66
C LEU A 64 9.51 3.51 -7.90
N ILE A 65 10.41 2.58 -7.61
CA ILE A 65 10.14 1.13 -7.72
C ILE A 65 8.99 0.72 -6.80
N LEU A 66 8.97 1.20 -5.55
CA LEU A 66 7.87 0.97 -4.61
C LEU A 66 6.53 1.47 -5.14
N SER A 67 6.53 2.66 -5.73
CA SER A 67 5.32 3.25 -6.33
C SER A 67 4.83 2.45 -7.53
N LEU A 68 5.74 1.95 -8.37
CA LEU A 68 5.43 1.11 -9.52
C LEU A 68 4.98 -0.30 -9.13
N LEU A 69 5.51 -0.87 -8.05
CA LEU A 69 5.05 -2.15 -7.51
C LEU A 69 3.56 -2.12 -7.21
N ARG A 70 3.10 -1.05 -6.57
CA ARG A 70 1.69 -0.82 -6.24
C ARG A 70 0.80 -0.63 -7.47
N GLN A 71 1.23 0.24 -8.39
CA GLN A 71 0.37 0.66 -9.50
C GLN A 71 0.36 -0.32 -10.67
N VAL A 72 1.46 -1.03 -10.91
CA VAL A 72 1.68 -1.72 -12.19
C VAL A 72 2.25 -3.13 -11.99
N LEU A 73 3.42 -3.26 -11.36
CA LEU A 73 4.18 -4.51 -11.41
C LEU A 73 3.50 -5.66 -10.65
N LEU A 74 2.82 -5.38 -9.53
CA LEU A 74 2.02 -6.40 -8.83
C LEU A 74 0.57 -6.39 -9.31
N PHE A 75 0.00 -5.20 -9.51
CA PHE A 75 -1.43 -5.07 -9.81
C PHE A 75 -1.83 -5.72 -11.16
N ILE A 76 -1.12 -5.42 -12.25
CA ILE A 76 -1.46 -5.93 -13.59
C ILE A 76 -1.45 -7.47 -13.65
N PRO A 77 -0.40 -8.18 -13.22
CA PRO A 77 -0.42 -9.63 -13.27
C PRO A 77 -1.51 -10.23 -12.38
N LEU A 78 -1.75 -9.66 -11.19
CA LEU A 78 -2.83 -10.15 -10.32
C LEU A 78 -4.21 -9.97 -10.96
N VAL A 79 -4.48 -8.82 -11.59
CA VAL A 79 -5.77 -8.55 -12.22
C VAL A 79 -6.06 -9.46 -13.41
N ILE A 80 -5.03 -10.00 -14.05
CA ILE A 80 -5.17 -10.95 -15.16
C ILE A 80 -5.31 -12.39 -14.61
N ILE A 81 -4.54 -12.74 -13.59
CA ILE A 81 -4.48 -14.10 -13.04
C ILE A 81 -5.71 -14.43 -12.20
N LEU A 82 -6.09 -13.57 -11.25
CA LEU A 82 -7.18 -13.85 -10.31
C LEU A 82 -8.52 -14.19 -10.99
N PRO A 83 -9.06 -13.37 -11.91
CA PRO A 83 -10.35 -13.66 -12.52
C PRO A 83 -10.30 -14.87 -13.46
N ARG A 84 -9.16 -15.14 -14.11
CA ARG A 84 -9.02 -16.27 -15.05
C ARG A 84 -8.77 -17.61 -14.36
N VAL A 85 -7.98 -17.62 -13.30
CA VAL A 85 -7.54 -18.87 -12.63
C VAL A 85 -8.50 -19.30 -11.53
N PHE A 86 -9.08 -18.36 -10.78
CA PHE A 86 -9.98 -18.69 -9.66
C PHE A 86 -11.46 -18.67 -10.02
N GLY A 87 -11.82 -18.34 -11.28
CA GLY A 87 -13.22 -18.30 -11.72
C GLY A 87 -14.06 -17.22 -11.01
N LEU A 88 -13.42 -16.25 -10.36
CA LEU A 88 -14.07 -15.21 -9.53
C LEU A 88 -14.77 -14.12 -10.37
N GLY A 89 -14.66 -14.16 -11.71
CA GLY A 89 -15.27 -13.17 -12.60
C GLY A 89 -14.87 -11.74 -12.22
N ILE A 90 -15.84 -10.84 -12.14
CA ILE A 90 -15.63 -9.42 -11.81
C ILE A 90 -15.06 -9.24 -10.39
N MET A 91 -15.44 -10.10 -9.44
CA MET A 91 -14.93 -10.02 -8.06
C MET A 91 -13.42 -10.24 -7.98
N GLY A 92 -12.86 -11.06 -8.89
CA GLY A 92 -11.42 -11.28 -8.98
C GLY A 92 -10.64 -9.99 -9.24
N ILE A 93 -11.18 -9.09 -10.07
CA ILE A 93 -10.58 -7.78 -10.39
C ILE A 93 -10.52 -6.91 -9.13
N TRP A 94 -11.62 -6.85 -8.38
CA TRP A 94 -11.71 -6.04 -7.17
C TRP A 94 -10.85 -6.57 -6.02
N ILE A 95 -10.72 -7.89 -5.89
CA ILE A 95 -9.84 -8.53 -4.90
C ILE A 95 -8.36 -8.40 -5.29
N SER A 96 -8.05 -8.15 -6.57
CA SER A 96 -6.67 -7.92 -7.01
C SER A 96 -6.05 -6.67 -6.39
N TYR A 97 -6.85 -5.61 -6.20
CA TYR A 97 -6.43 -4.36 -5.56
C TYR A 97 -5.86 -4.57 -4.15
N PRO A 98 -6.63 -5.08 -3.17
CA PRO A 98 -6.15 -5.26 -1.80
C PRO A 98 -4.98 -6.24 -1.73
N ILE A 99 -4.96 -7.31 -2.54
CA ILE A 99 -3.84 -8.27 -2.52
C ILE A 99 -2.56 -7.62 -3.06
N ALA A 100 -2.65 -6.88 -4.17
CA ALA A 100 -1.50 -6.16 -4.71
C ALA A 100 -0.96 -5.12 -3.72
N ASP A 101 -1.86 -4.38 -3.05
CA ASP A 101 -1.48 -3.40 -2.02
C ASP A 101 -0.82 -4.07 -0.81
N VAL A 102 -1.36 -5.18 -0.30
CA VAL A 102 -0.77 -5.93 0.83
C VAL A 102 0.62 -6.48 0.47
N LEU A 103 0.77 -7.07 -0.71
CA LEU A 103 2.07 -7.56 -1.18
C LEU A 103 3.08 -6.41 -1.33
N ALA A 104 2.64 -5.28 -1.87
CA ALA A 104 3.48 -4.11 -2.00
C ALA A 104 3.95 -3.58 -0.63
N VAL A 105 3.06 -3.54 0.37
CA VAL A 105 3.40 -3.12 1.74
C VAL A 105 4.41 -4.07 2.37
N ILE A 106 4.23 -5.38 2.21
CA ILE A 106 5.17 -6.38 2.73
C ILE A 106 6.57 -6.15 2.14
N LEU A 107 6.67 -5.97 0.82
CA LEU A 107 7.93 -5.68 0.15
C LEU A 107 8.55 -4.35 0.62
N THR A 108 7.74 -3.31 0.75
CA THR A 108 8.14 -2.00 1.27
C THR A 108 8.71 -2.09 2.67
N VAL A 109 8.03 -2.77 3.59
CA VAL A 109 8.50 -2.91 4.97
C VAL A 109 9.79 -3.72 5.02
N PHE A 110 9.91 -4.78 4.22
CA PHE A 110 11.13 -5.57 4.13
C PHE A 110 12.31 -4.72 3.64
N TYR A 111 12.11 -3.98 2.55
CA TYR A 111 13.13 -3.13 1.95
C TYR A 111 13.52 -1.96 2.87
N LEU A 112 12.55 -1.34 3.54
CA LEU A 112 12.77 -0.28 4.52
C LEU A 112 13.58 -0.78 5.71
N ARG A 113 13.26 -1.96 6.27
CA ARG A 113 14.04 -2.55 7.37
C ARG A 113 15.48 -2.85 6.96
N HIS A 114 15.68 -3.37 5.75
CA HIS A 114 17.01 -3.62 5.22
C HIS A 114 17.81 -2.31 5.10
N GLU A 115 17.20 -1.26 4.56
CA GLU A 115 17.86 0.03 4.38
C GLU A 115 18.18 0.73 5.71
N LEU A 116 17.24 0.73 6.65
CA LEU A 116 17.46 1.31 7.98
C LEU A 116 18.58 0.60 8.73
N LYS A 117 18.68 -0.74 8.63
CA LYS A 117 19.79 -1.51 9.23
C LYS A 117 21.13 -1.12 8.62
N LYS A 118 21.19 -0.95 7.29
CA LYS A 118 22.41 -0.53 6.59
C LYS A 118 22.83 0.89 7.00
N MET A 119 21.88 1.80 7.15
CA MET A 119 22.14 3.17 7.58
C MET A 119 22.64 3.23 9.03
N ASN A 120 22.04 2.47 9.95
CA ASN A 120 22.48 2.43 11.35
C ASN A 120 23.91 1.88 11.50
N LEU A 121 24.27 0.87 10.70
CA LEU A 121 25.63 0.32 10.63
C LEU A 121 26.66 1.33 10.08
N TRP A 122 26.25 2.17 9.12
CA TRP A 122 27.12 3.24 8.62
C TRP A 122 27.34 4.33 9.67
N PHE A 123 26.27 4.75 10.37
CA PHE A 123 26.35 5.77 11.42
C PHE A 123 27.26 5.35 12.58
N ASP A 124 27.12 4.11 13.04
CA ASP A 124 27.97 3.54 14.10
C ASP A 124 29.44 3.51 13.68
N SER A 125 29.72 3.08 12.44
CA SER A 125 31.09 3.05 11.91
C SER A 125 31.69 4.42 11.57
N SER A 126 30.89 5.46 11.30
CA SER A 126 31.38 6.82 11.12
C SER A 126 31.72 7.50 12.45
N VAL A 127 30.88 7.32 13.48
CA VAL A 127 31.11 7.90 14.81
C VAL A 127 32.36 7.28 15.46
N VAL A 128 32.51 5.96 15.38
CA VAL A 128 33.71 5.27 15.89
C VAL A 128 34.99 5.72 15.18
N ARG A 129 34.94 6.03 13.88
CA ARG A 129 36.09 6.53 13.12
C ARG A 129 36.47 7.96 13.51
N GLU A 130 35.51 8.79 13.87
CA GLU A 130 35.71 10.16 14.34
C GLU A 130 36.36 10.16 15.74
N GLU A 131 35.86 9.33 16.67
CA GLU A 131 36.48 9.15 18.00
C GLU A 131 37.93 8.61 17.93
N LEU A 132 38.21 7.69 17.01
CA LEU A 132 39.57 7.19 16.78
C LEU A 132 40.51 8.27 16.23
N ALA A 133 40.01 9.15 15.35
CA ALA A 133 40.78 10.24 14.76
C ALA A 133 41.12 11.34 15.77
N ASP A 134 40.22 11.62 16.72
CA ASP A 134 40.44 12.61 17.79
C ASP A 134 41.36 12.12 18.92
N SER A 135 41.67 10.81 18.95
CA SER A 135 42.52 10.18 19.98
C SER A 135 44.01 10.09 19.64
N ILE A 136 44.42 10.49 18.42
CA ILE A 136 45.79 10.44 17.89
C ILE A 136 46.34 11.86 17.72
#